data_AF-A0A1X0CY53-F1
#
_entry.id   AF-A0A1X0CY53-F1
#
_cell.length_a   1.000
_cell.length_b   1.000
_cell.length_c   1.000
_cell.angle_alpha   90.00
_cell.angle_beta   90.00
_cell.angle_gamma   90.00
#
_symmetry.space_group_name_H-M   'P 1'
#
loop_
_entity.id
_entity.type
_entity.pdbx_description
1 polymer ?
#
loop_
_entity_poly.entity_id
_entity_poly.type
_entity_poly.pdbx_seq_one_letter_code
_entity_poly.pdbx_strand_id
1 'polypeptide(L)'
;MTTTPVGSASGDSSDTDATLPPGTAPYYARMHRWIQRAVLVCLVALVIEGGFTLPFMAVYYGYPTLSLTEICSELLKVRYSNDELECQYPYPPFGPPEGAAGKATAQDDWGIQPVPKYHRLGFRELVRIHEERIQKQQADGK
;
A
#
# COMPACT_ATOMS: atom_id res chain seq x y z
N MET A 1 63.35 -57.66 -10.85
CA MET A 1 64.40 -56.91 -10.15
C MET A 1 64.91 -55.82 -11.07
N THR A 2 64.52 -54.56 -10.86
CA THR A 2 65.40 -53.41 -11.10
C THR A 2 64.87 -52.20 -10.35
N THR A 3 65.79 -51.49 -9.71
CA THR A 3 65.63 -50.45 -8.71
C THR A 3 65.46 -49.04 -9.31
N THR A 4 64.92 -48.15 -8.47
CA THR A 4 64.66 -46.70 -8.59
C THR A 4 65.82 -45.85 -9.15
N PRO A 5 65.56 -44.57 -9.53
CA PRO A 5 65.99 -43.53 -8.58
C PRO A 5 64.97 -42.42 -8.34
N VAL A 6 64.90 -42.03 -7.07
CA VAL A 6 64.41 -40.75 -6.59
C VAL A 6 65.39 -39.67 -7.06
N GLY A 7 64.87 -38.57 -7.63
CA GLY A 7 65.64 -37.42 -8.08
C GLY A 7 64.87 -36.12 -7.92
N SER A 8 65.08 -35.48 -6.76
CA SER A 8 65.05 -34.04 -6.44
C SER A 8 64.25 -33.05 -7.28
N ALA A 9 63.28 -32.43 -6.59
CA ALA A 9 63.04 -30.99 -6.45
C ALA A 9 63.26 -30.09 -7.69
N SER A 10 62.16 -29.59 -8.23
CA SER A 10 62.06 -28.23 -8.76
C SER A 10 60.70 -27.70 -8.35
N GLY A 11 60.69 -26.74 -7.43
CA GLY A 11 59.48 -26.03 -7.08
C GLY A 11 59.02 -25.24 -8.29
N ASP A 12 57.77 -25.44 -8.70
CA ASP A 12 57.02 -24.40 -9.38
C ASP A 12 55.54 -24.53 -9.05
N SER A 13 54.93 -23.38 -8.87
CA SER A 13 53.60 -23.11 -8.34
C SER A 13 52.46 -23.77 -9.12
N SER A 14 51.65 -24.64 -8.49
CA SER A 14 50.28 -24.93 -8.99
C SER A 14 49.33 -25.73 -8.07
N ASP A 15 49.67 -26.04 -6.81
CA ASP A 15 48.85 -27.01 -6.03
C ASP A 15 47.81 -26.42 -5.07
N THR A 16 47.51 -25.12 -5.17
CA THR A 16 46.46 -24.48 -4.33
C THR A 16 45.14 -24.21 -5.05
N ASP A 17 45.08 -24.38 -6.37
CA ASP A 17 43.87 -24.13 -7.16
C ASP A 17 42.98 -25.36 -7.32
N ALA A 18 43.45 -26.56 -6.94
CA ALA A 18 42.82 -27.84 -7.27
C ALA A 18 41.78 -28.37 -6.27
N THR A 19 41.55 -27.71 -5.13
CA THR A 19 40.68 -28.24 -4.05
C THR A 19 39.54 -27.29 -3.67
N LEU A 20 39.11 -26.44 -4.59
CA LEU A 20 37.95 -25.58 -4.40
C LEU A 20 36.76 -26.19 -5.17
N PRO A 21 35.57 -26.32 -4.54
CA PRO A 21 34.40 -26.88 -5.20
C PRO A 21 34.07 -26.12 -6.49
N PRO A 22 33.60 -26.81 -7.56
CA PRO A 22 33.30 -26.17 -8.84
C PRO A 22 32.32 -25.01 -8.63
N GLY A 23 32.76 -23.79 -8.96
CA GLY A 23 32.03 -22.54 -8.73
C GLY A 23 32.73 -21.52 -7.81
N THR A 24 33.76 -21.92 -7.05
CA THR A 24 34.54 -21.00 -6.18
C THR A 24 35.95 -20.70 -6.70
N ALA A 25 36.28 -21.19 -7.90
CA ALA A 25 37.56 -20.88 -8.56
C ALA A 25 37.71 -19.36 -8.80
N PRO A 26 38.92 -18.79 -8.64
CA PRO A 26 39.17 -17.34 -8.71
C PRO A 26 38.79 -16.72 -10.06
N TYR A 27 38.74 -17.52 -11.13
CA TYR A 27 38.23 -17.12 -12.44
C TYR A 27 36.78 -16.59 -12.40
N TYR A 28 35.91 -17.21 -11.59
CA TYR A 28 34.49 -16.82 -11.49
C TYR A 28 34.22 -15.70 -10.47
N ALA A 29 35.20 -15.36 -9.62
CA ALA A 29 35.03 -14.35 -8.58
C ALA A 29 34.74 -12.95 -9.14
N ARG A 30 35.31 -12.60 -10.30
CA ARG A 30 35.02 -11.33 -10.98
C ARG A 30 33.62 -11.30 -11.58
N MET A 31 33.16 -12.43 -12.13
CA MET A 31 31.81 -12.59 -12.66
C MET A 31 30.75 -12.44 -11.57
N HIS A 32 30.94 -13.12 -10.43
CA HIS A 32 29.99 -13.05 -9.31
C HIS A 32 29.86 -11.63 -8.73
N ARG A 33 30.96 -10.86 -8.66
CA ARG A 33 30.92 -9.45 -8.22
C ARG A 33 30.09 -8.56 -9.15
N TRP A 34 30.12 -8.79 -10.46
CA TRP A 34 29.32 -8.02 -11.43
C TRP A 34 27.85 -8.40 -11.37
N ILE A 35 27.56 -9.70 -11.28
CA ILE A 35 26.19 -10.20 -11.11
C ILE A 35 25.59 -9.64 -9.82
N GLN A 36 26.33 -9.68 -8.71
CA GLN A 36 25.87 -9.12 -7.44
C GLN A 36 25.55 -7.62 -7.53
N ARG A 37 26.38 -6.84 -8.25
CA ARG A 37 26.12 -5.41 -8.47
C ARG A 37 24.89 -5.18 -9.34
N ALA A 38 24.74 -5.94 -10.43
CA ALA A 38 23.58 -5.84 -11.31
C ALA A 38 22.28 -6.23 -10.58
N VAL A 39 22.30 -7.34 -9.83
CA VAL A 39 21.15 -7.78 -9.03
C VAL A 39 20.82 -6.77 -7.95
N LEU A 40 21.81 -6.18 -7.26
CA LEU A 40 21.58 -5.14 -6.27
C LEU A 40 20.89 -3.91 -6.90
N VAL A 41 21.34 -3.47 -8.07
CA VAL A 41 20.72 -2.35 -8.80
C VAL A 41 19.27 -2.69 -9.20
N CYS A 42 19.03 -3.88 -9.73
CA CYS A 42 17.68 -4.33 -10.08
C CYS A 42 16.76 -4.40 -8.85
N LEU A 43 17.24 -4.90 -7.71
CA LEU A 43 16.46 -4.95 -6.46
C LEU A 43 16.12 -3.54 -5.96
N VAL A 44 17.08 -2.61 -5.99
CA VAL A 44 16.82 -1.21 -5.61
C VAL A 44 15.81 -0.58 -6.57
N ALA A 45 15.90 -0.82 -7.87
CA ALA A 45 14.94 -0.32 -8.85
C ALA A 45 13.52 -0.83 -8.58
N LEU A 46 13.35 -2.13 -8.29
CA LEU A 46 12.04 -2.72 -7.95
C LEU A 46 11.46 -2.13 -6.66
N VAL A 47 12.30 -1.87 -5.65
CA VAL A 47 11.87 -1.23 -4.41
C VAL A 47 11.43 0.20 -4.64
N ILE A 48 12.14 0.96 -5.49
CA ILE A 48 11.76 2.32 -5.85
C ILE A 48 10.44 2.29 -6.64
N GLU A 49 10.35 1.45 -7.66
CA GLU A 49 9.13 1.31 -8.48
C GLU A 49 7.91 0.96 -7.61
N GLY A 50 7.99 -0.12 -6.82
CA GLY A 50 6.89 -0.52 -5.94
C GLY A 50 6.62 0.49 -4.81
N GLY A 51 7.69 1.02 -4.20
CA GLY A 51 7.62 1.94 -3.07
C GLY A 51 7.01 3.30 -3.42
N PHE A 52 7.22 3.78 -4.64
CA PHE A 52 6.63 5.05 -5.10
C PHE A 52 5.28 4.88 -5.81
N THR A 53 4.94 3.68 -6.29
CA THR A 53 3.64 3.44 -6.94
C THR A 53 2.47 3.72 -6.00
N LEU A 54 2.46 3.15 -4.79
CA LEU A 54 1.37 3.37 -3.82
C LEU A 54 1.22 4.82 -3.34
N PRO A 55 2.27 5.54 -2.91
CA PRO A 55 2.12 6.93 -2.49
C PRO A 55 1.71 7.84 -3.65
N PHE A 56 2.20 7.60 -4.88
CA PHE A 56 1.74 8.37 -6.05
C PHE A 56 0.26 8.11 -6.35
N MET A 57 -0.17 6.85 -6.31
CA MET A 57 -1.58 6.48 -6.44
C MET A 57 -2.43 7.11 -5.34
N ALA A 58 -1.95 7.15 -4.10
CA ALA A 58 -2.65 7.79 -2.98
C ALA A 58 -2.80 9.31 -3.18
N VAL A 59 -1.77 10.00 -3.69
CA VAL A 59 -1.88 11.44 -4.01
C VAL A 59 -2.86 11.68 -5.17
N TYR A 60 -2.87 10.80 -6.18
CA TYR A 60 -3.74 10.94 -7.35
C TYR A 60 -5.22 10.65 -7.04
N TYR A 61 -5.51 9.48 -6.45
CA TYR A 61 -6.86 9.04 -6.11
C TYR A 61 -7.41 9.67 -4.81
N GLY A 62 -6.55 10.27 -3.99
CA GLY A 62 -6.90 10.91 -2.73
C GLY A 62 -6.39 10.11 -1.54
N TYR A 63 -5.61 10.76 -0.67
CA TYR A 63 -5.09 10.15 0.54
C TYR A 63 -6.21 10.06 1.58
N PRO A 64 -6.41 8.91 2.25
CA PRO A 64 -7.44 8.77 3.27
C PRO A 64 -7.05 9.55 4.52
N THR A 65 -7.44 10.82 4.59
CA THR A 65 -7.30 11.66 5.78
C THR A 65 -8.41 11.44 6.80
N LEU A 66 -9.57 10.93 6.35
CA LEU A 66 -10.70 10.55 7.21
C LEU A 66 -10.62 9.07 7.63
N SER A 67 -11.02 8.80 8.87
CA SER A 67 -11.27 7.46 9.39
C SER A 67 -12.48 6.80 8.74
N LEU A 68 -12.57 5.46 8.81
CA LEU A 68 -13.71 4.72 8.26
C LEU A 68 -15.05 5.14 8.88
N THR A 69 -15.03 5.50 10.16
CA THR A 69 -16.21 5.99 10.88
C THR A 69 -16.63 7.37 10.39
N GLU A 70 -15.68 8.28 10.17
CA GLU A 70 -15.98 9.60 9.60
C GLU A 70 -16.50 9.47 8.17
N ILE A 71 -15.89 8.65 7.33
CA ILE A 71 -16.37 8.39 5.96
C ILE A 71 -17.80 7.87 5.98
N CYS A 72 -18.10 6.94 6.89
CA CYS A 72 -19.45 6.41 7.05
C CYS A 72 -20.44 7.51 7.44
N SER A 73 -20.10 8.34 8.43
CA SER A 73 -20.92 9.48 8.85
C SER A 73 -21.13 10.48 7.70
N GLU A 74 -20.08 10.82 6.95
CA GLU A 74 -20.16 11.72 5.81
C GLU A 74 -21.09 11.19 4.70
N LEU A 75 -20.94 9.92 4.34
CA LEU A 75 -21.81 9.28 3.35
C LEU A 75 -23.26 9.23 3.83
N LEU A 76 -23.49 9.00 5.12
CA LEU A 76 -24.83 8.97 5.72
C LEU A 76 -25.50 10.35 5.64
N LYS A 77 -24.75 11.41 5.98
CA LYS A 77 -25.22 12.79 5.92
C LYS A 77 -25.61 13.20 4.51
N VAL A 78 -24.80 12.85 3.51
CA VAL A 78 -25.14 13.15 2.10
C VAL A 78 -26.34 12.33 1.62
N ARG A 79 -26.35 11.01 1.87
CA ARG A 79 -27.44 10.12 1.46
C ARG A 79 -28.80 10.56 2.00
N TYR A 80 -28.84 10.94 3.28
CA TYR A 80 -30.08 11.32 3.95
C TYR A 80 -30.30 12.84 3.99
N SER A 81 -29.43 13.63 3.35
CA SER A 81 -29.49 15.10 3.33
C SER A 81 -29.69 15.71 4.72
N ASN A 82 -29.01 15.15 5.73
CA ASN A 82 -29.16 15.53 7.13
C ASN A 82 -27.80 15.48 7.83
N ASP A 83 -27.34 16.64 8.29
CA ASP A 83 -26.01 16.84 8.90
C ASP A 83 -25.87 16.27 10.31
N GLU A 84 -26.97 15.93 10.98
CA GLU A 84 -26.98 15.39 12.36
C GLU A 84 -26.74 13.87 12.42
N LEU A 85 -26.78 13.18 11.28
CA LEU A 85 -26.63 11.73 11.23
C LEU A 85 -25.17 11.32 11.37
N GLU A 86 -24.89 10.48 12.35
CA GLU A 86 -23.56 9.90 12.56
C GLU A 86 -23.61 8.38 12.51
N CYS A 87 -22.55 7.80 11.98
CA CYS A 87 -22.37 6.36 11.92
C CYS A 87 -21.97 5.84 13.29
N GLN A 88 -22.78 4.95 13.85
CA GLN A 88 -22.50 4.34 15.15
C GLN A 88 -21.61 3.10 14.97
N TYR A 89 -20.41 3.15 15.52
CA TYR A 89 -19.50 2.00 15.53
C TYR A 89 -19.00 1.72 16.95
N PRO A 90 -19.17 0.49 17.48
CA PRO A 90 -19.87 -0.67 16.90
C PRO A 90 -21.40 -0.51 16.87
N TYR A 91 -22.06 -1.14 15.91
CA TYR A 91 -23.53 -1.08 15.82
C TYR A 91 -24.20 -1.84 16.97
N PRO A 92 -25.21 -1.26 17.64
CA PRO A 92 -25.94 -1.98 18.69
C PRO A 92 -26.60 -3.26 18.13
N PRO A 93 -26.47 -4.41 18.81
CA PRO A 93 -26.97 -5.70 18.31
C PRO A 93 -28.50 -5.76 18.14
N PHE A 94 -29.24 -4.87 18.80
CA PHE A 94 -30.69 -4.69 18.64
C PHE A 94 -31.06 -3.25 18.28
N GLY A 95 -30.17 -2.55 17.56
CA GLY A 95 -30.45 -1.23 17.05
C GLY A 95 -31.60 -1.21 16.03
N PRO A 96 -32.18 -0.04 15.74
CA PRO A 96 -33.03 0.13 14.57
C PRO A 96 -32.28 -0.26 13.28
N PRO A 97 -32.90 -0.36 12.09
CA PRO A 97 -32.11 -0.51 10.87
C PRO A 97 -31.28 0.74 10.60
N GLU A 98 -30.01 0.57 10.23
CA GLU A 98 -29.11 1.66 9.84
C GLU A 98 -29.76 2.54 8.76
N GLY A 99 -29.94 3.83 9.07
CA GLY A 99 -30.59 4.79 8.17
C GLY A 99 -32.11 4.91 8.28
N ALA A 100 -32.76 4.21 9.21
CA ALA A 100 -34.18 4.43 9.51
C ALA A 100 -34.45 5.87 9.99
N ALA A 101 -33.54 6.44 10.77
CA ALA A 101 -33.64 7.80 11.30
C ALA A 101 -33.58 8.88 10.20
N GLY A 102 -32.81 8.66 9.13
CA GLY A 102 -32.64 9.62 8.03
C GLY A 102 -33.67 9.50 6.91
N LYS A 103 -34.51 8.46 6.89
CA LYS A 103 -35.40 8.18 5.75
C LYS A 103 -36.34 9.35 5.43
N ALA A 104 -36.78 10.10 6.43
CA ALA A 104 -37.69 11.24 6.25
C ALA A 104 -37.02 12.45 5.60
N THR A 105 -35.70 12.62 5.77
CA THR A 105 -34.92 13.73 5.20
C THR A 105 -34.29 13.36 3.85
N ALA A 106 -34.28 12.08 3.49
CA ALA A 106 -33.82 11.60 2.20
C ALA A 106 -34.59 12.26 1.04
N GLN A 107 -33.85 12.76 0.05
CA GLN A 107 -34.43 13.29 -1.18
C GLN A 107 -34.57 12.21 -2.28
N ASP A 108 -34.05 11.01 -2.03
CA ASP A 108 -34.06 9.88 -2.95
C ASP A 108 -35.48 9.35 -3.21
N ASP A 109 -35.71 8.85 -4.43
CA ASP A 109 -36.97 8.19 -4.76
C ASP A 109 -36.91 6.73 -4.30
N TRP A 110 -37.64 6.43 -3.23
CA TRP A 110 -37.73 5.09 -2.67
C TRP A 110 -38.79 4.27 -3.41
N GLY A 111 -38.38 3.18 -4.06
CA GLY A 111 -39.27 2.27 -4.79
C GLY A 111 -38.64 0.89 -5.01
N ILE A 112 -39.18 0.11 -5.93
CA ILE A 112 -38.62 -1.21 -6.32
C ILE A 112 -37.20 -1.05 -6.90
N GLN A 113 -36.95 0.07 -7.58
CA GLN A 113 -35.62 0.49 -8.03
C GLN A 113 -35.36 1.90 -7.46
N PRO A 114 -34.68 2.00 -6.31
CA PRO A 114 -34.41 3.29 -5.70
C PRO A 114 -33.47 4.11 -6.60
N VAL A 115 -33.82 5.38 -6.83
CA VAL A 115 -33.01 6.29 -7.63
C VAL A 115 -32.37 7.32 -6.70
N PRO A 116 -31.03 7.34 -6.59
CA PRO A 116 -30.35 8.36 -5.80
C PRO A 116 -30.47 9.71 -6.50
N LYS A 117 -30.83 10.75 -5.74
CA LYS A 117 -30.87 12.14 -6.24
C LYS A 117 -29.60 12.93 -5.92
N TYR A 118 -28.71 12.39 -5.10
CA TYR A 118 -27.39 12.97 -4.88
C TYR A 118 -26.48 12.77 -6.11
N HIS A 119 -25.56 13.71 -6.34
CA HIS A 119 -24.59 13.60 -7.44
C HIS A 119 -23.53 12.55 -7.12
N ARG A 120 -22.74 12.15 -8.12
CA ARG A 120 -21.63 11.21 -7.91
C ARG A 120 -20.56 11.85 -7.04
N LEU A 121 -20.46 11.39 -5.79
CA LEU A 121 -19.49 11.89 -4.82
C LEU A 121 -18.14 11.20 -5.01
N GLY A 122 -17.09 12.00 -5.15
CA GLY A 122 -15.70 11.52 -5.07
C GLY A 122 -15.17 11.56 -3.63
N PHE A 123 -14.14 10.77 -3.33
CA PHE A 123 -13.54 10.76 -1.98
C PHE A 123 -12.98 12.14 -1.56
N ARG A 124 -12.29 12.83 -2.48
CA ARG A 124 -11.74 14.18 -2.24
C ARG A 124 -12.83 15.21 -1.95
N GLU A 125 -14.00 15.02 -2.55
CA GLU A 125 -15.14 15.88 -2.29
C GLU A 125 -15.74 15.63 -0.92
N LEU A 126 -15.84 14.37 -0.48
CA LEU A 126 -16.26 14.04 0.89
C LEU A 126 -15.33 14.68 1.93
N VAL A 127 -14.01 14.61 1.73
CA VAL A 127 -13.01 15.26 2.61
C VAL A 127 -13.27 16.76 2.68
N ARG A 128 -13.48 17.41 1.53
CA ARG A 128 -13.77 18.86 1.47
C ARG A 128 -15.05 19.22 2.20
N ILE A 129 -16.14 18.47 2.00
CA ILE A 129 -17.43 18.72 2.67
C ILE A 129 -17.27 18.60 4.19
N HIS A 130 -16.51 17.59 4.65
CA HIS A 130 -16.21 17.40 6.06
C HIS A 130 -15.43 18.59 6.65
N GLU A 131 -14.33 18.99 6.00
CA GLU A 131 -13.50 20.11 6.44
C GLU A 131 -14.27 21.44 6.46
N GLU A 132 -15.07 21.72 5.41
CA GLU A 132 -15.92 22.91 5.34
C GLU A 132 -16.93 22.95 6.49
N ARG A 133 -17.50 21.80 6.88
CA ARG A 133 -18.42 21.75 8.03
C ARG A 133 -17.72 21.96 9.37
N ILE A 134 -16.56 21.35 9.58
CA ILE A 134 -15.77 21.58 10.80
C ILE A 134 -15.40 23.06 10.91
N GLN A 135 -15.00 23.70 9.81
CA GLN A 135 -14.68 25.12 9.79
C GLN A 135 -15.88 26.00 10.14
N LYS A 136 -17.07 25.69 9.61
CA LYS A 136 -18.32 26.39 9.98
C LYS A 136 -18.66 26.23 11.45
N GLN A 137 -18.61 25.00 11.98
CA GLN A 137 -18.88 24.72 13.40
C GLN A 137 -17.90 25.46 14.32
N GLN A 138 -16.62 25.56 13.94
CA GLN A 138 -15.61 26.31 14.69
C GLN A 138 -15.83 27.83 14.61
N ALA A 139 -16.36 28.34 13.49
CA ALA A 139 -16.67 29.75 13.32
C ALA A 139 -17.94 30.17 14.07
N ASP A 140 -18.97 29.32 14.08
CA ASP A 140 -20.26 29.56 14.75
C ASP A 140 -20.20 29.29 16.27
N GLY A 141 -19.20 28.54 16.73
CA GLY A 141 -18.94 28.23 18.14
C GLY A 141 -18.15 29.29 18.92
N LYS A 142 -17.97 30.49 18.36
CA LYS A 142 -17.30 31.64 18.99
C LYS A 142 -18.25 32.83 19.10
#